data_AF-A0A401MSX5-F1
#
_entry.id   AF-A0A401MSX5-F1
#
_cell.length_a   1.000
_cell.length_b   1.000
_cell.length_c   1.000
_cell.angle_alpha   90.00
_cell.angle_beta   90.00
_cell.angle_gamma   90.00
#
_symmetry.space_group_name_H-M   'P 1'
#
loop_
_entity.id
_entity.type
_entity.pdbx_description
1 polymer ?
#
loop_
_entity_poly.entity_id
_entity_poly.type
_entity_poly.pdbx_seq_one_letter_code
_entity_poly.pdbx_strand_id
1 'polypeptide(L)'
;MIDPAGAAFSLWQPHRFAGWGFPQGLAGAPYRMVLACEQPDQARSFYQATTGSPLVCADFIGADADGPLVCVPQWELSVGVDDLDGVVARARDHGRGLVTRSAETGRPVVRLSSSEGLTVQVRRLER
;
A
#
# COMPACT_ATOMS: atom_id res chain seq x y z
N MET A 1 8.94 -3.43 14.94
CA MET A 1 8.67 -2.19 15.73
C MET A 1 7.25 -1.76 15.45
N ILE A 2 6.67 -0.95 16.32
CA ILE A 2 5.31 -0.40 16.16
C ILE A 2 5.42 1.12 16.15
N ASP A 3 4.76 1.80 15.22
CA ASP A 3 4.74 3.25 15.15
C ASP A 3 3.66 3.87 16.09
N PRO A 4 3.61 5.19 16.25
CA PRO A 4 2.61 5.83 17.11
C PRO A 4 1.15 5.62 16.68
N ALA A 5 0.91 5.31 15.40
CA ALA A 5 -0.43 4.97 14.90
C ALA A 5 -0.79 3.51 15.17
N GLY A 6 0.16 2.68 15.62
CA GLY A 6 -0.04 1.25 15.89
C GLY A 6 0.36 0.33 14.73
N ALA A 7 0.94 0.86 13.65
CA ALA A 7 1.35 0.05 12.51
C ALA A 7 2.69 -0.64 12.76
N ALA A 8 2.76 -1.93 12.39
CA ALA A 8 3.98 -2.69 12.47
C ALA A 8 4.92 -2.36 11.30
N PHE A 9 6.19 -2.13 11.60
CA PHE A 9 7.23 -1.89 10.60
C PHE A 9 8.58 -2.49 11.01
N SER A 10 9.47 -2.63 10.03
CA SER A 10 10.84 -3.07 10.21
C SER A 10 11.81 -2.13 9.50
N LEU A 11 13.03 -2.02 10.02
CA LEU A 11 14.13 -1.32 9.36
C LEU A 11 15.08 -2.36 8.81
N TRP A 12 15.45 -2.19 7.54
CA TRP A 12 16.36 -3.09 6.85
C TRP A 12 17.66 -2.36 6.54
N GLN A 13 18.77 -2.83 7.13
CA GLN A 13 20.10 -2.39 6.76
C GLN A 13 20.68 -3.41 5.76
N PRO A 14 20.95 -3.01 4.52
CA PRO A 14 21.42 -3.94 3.50
C PRO A 14 22.82 -4.47 3.81
N HIS A 15 23.03 -5.78 3.60
CA HIS A 15 24.35 -6.40 3.63
C HIS A 15 24.59 -7.22 2.37
N ARG A 16 23.98 -8.41 2.25
CA ARG A 16 24.01 -9.21 1.01
C ARG A 16 22.77 -9.02 0.14
N PHE A 17 21.64 -8.69 0.75
CA PHE A 17 20.40 -8.40 0.06
C PHE A 17 20.05 -6.93 0.26
N ALA A 18 20.04 -6.18 -0.84
CA ALA A 18 19.76 -4.74 -0.84
C ALA A 18 18.27 -4.40 -0.96
N GLY A 19 17.41 -5.43 -1.06
CA GLY A 19 16.03 -5.27 -1.48
C GLY A 19 15.86 -5.64 -2.96
N TRP A 20 14.63 -5.48 -3.44
CA TRP A 20 14.27 -5.72 -4.83
C TRP A 20 14.48 -4.46 -5.66
N GLY A 21 15.13 -4.58 -6.82
CA GLY A 21 15.30 -3.50 -7.78
C GLY A 21 14.38 -3.71 -8.99
N PHE A 22 13.60 -2.69 -9.35
CA PHE A 22 12.75 -2.69 -10.53
C PHE A 22 12.96 -1.39 -11.32
N PRO A 23 12.83 -1.41 -12.66
CA PRO A 23 12.72 -0.19 -13.44
C PRO A 23 11.57 0.67 -12.94
N GLN A 24 11.77 1.99 -12.92
CA GLN A 24 10.72 2.93 -12.56
C GLN A 24 9.51 2.76 -13.49
N GLY A 25 8.32 2.63 -12.91
CA GLY A 25 7.08 2.47 -13.69
C GLY A 25 6.88 1.09 -14.31
N LEU A 26 7.65 0.06 -13.92
CA LEU A 26 7.38 -1.31 -14.35
C LEU A 26 6.01 -1.78 -13.83
N ALA A 27 5.09 -2.10 -14.74
CA ALA A 27 3.80 -2.66 -14.38
C ALA A 27 3.95 -4.01 -13.66
N GLY A 28 3.18 -4.19 -12.58
CA GLY A 28 3.24 -5.36 -11.70
C GLY A 28 4.34 -5.32 -10.64
N ALA A 29 5.22 -4.31 -10.64
CA ALA A 29 6.21 -4.12 -9.58
C ALA A 29 5.61 -3.37 -8.37
N PRO A 30 6.19 -3.55 -7.17
CA PRO A 30 5.96 -2.66 -6.03
C PRO A 30 6.10 -1.20 -6.46
N TYR A 31 5.01 -0.44 -6.30
CA TYR A 31 4.94 0.95 -6.70
C TYR A 31 5.09 1.87 -5.49
N ARG A 32 4.30 1.62 -4.44
CA ARG A 32 4.29 2.42 -3.20
C ARG A 32 3.89 1.57 -2.00
N MET A 33 4.25 2.03 -0.80
CA MET A 33 3.66 1.57 0.45
C MET A 33 2.61 2.58 0.91
N VAL A 34 1.46 2.14 1.39
CA VAL A 34 0.38 3.02 1.84
C VAL A 34 0.09 2.74 3.31
N LEU A 35 0.05 3.80 4.13
CA LEU A 35 -0.40 3.72 5.51
C LEU A 35 -1.65 4.59 5.68
N ALA A 36 -2.79 3.94 5.89
CA ALA A 36 -4.02 4.60 6.31
C ALA A 36 -4.04 4.71 7.84
N CYS A 37 -4.13 5.93 8.36
CA CYS A 37 -4.22 6.17 9.80
C CYS A 37 -4.97 7.48 10.10
N GLU A 38 -5.37 7.68 11.35
CA GLU A 38 -6.11 8.87 11.77
C GLU A 38 -5.29 10.17 11.66
N GLN A 39 -3.97 10.07 11.87
CA GLN A 39 -3.05 11.22 11.91
C GLN A 39 -1.92 11.05 10.89
N PRO A 40 -2.20 11.15 9.57
CA PRO A 40 -1.22 10.86 8.52
C PRO A 40 0.01 11.79 8.57
N ASP A 41 -0.16 13.05 8.95
CA ASP A 41 0.95 14.00 9.07
C ASP A 41 1.87 13.69 10.25
N GLN A 42 1.30 13.21 11.37
CA GLN A 42 2.08 12.77 12.51
C GLN A 42 2.87 11.50 12.18
N ALA A 43 2.23 10.53 11.51
CA ALA A 43 2.90 9.32 11.03
C ALA A 43 4.06 9.68 10.08
N ARG A 44 3.82 10.54 9.09
CA ARG A 44 4.86 11.03 8.17
C ARG A 44 6.05 11.63 8.92
N SER A 45 5.78 12.50 9.90
CA SER A 45 6.82 13.14 10.72
C SER A 45 7.62 12.12 11.53
N PHE A 46 6.94 11.13 12.12
CA PHE A 46 7.58 10.03 12.85
C PHE A 46 8.57 9.25 11.98
N TYR A 47 8.13 8.81 10.79
CA TYR A 47 9.00 8.03 9.90
C TYR A 47 10.16 8.86 9.35
N GLN A 48 9.95 10.14 9.06
CA GLN A 48 11.02 11.04 8.66
C GLN A 48 12.07 11.21 9.78
N ALA A 49 11.63 11.42 11.02
CA ALA A 49 12.53 11.52 12.16
C ALA A 49 13.29 10.19 12.41
N THR A 50 12.59 9.06 12.28
CA THR A 50 13.15 7.72 12.54
C THR A 50 14.17 7.30 11.49
N THR A 51 13.94 7.61 10.22
CA THR A 51 14.83 7.22 9.10
C THR A 51 15.82 8.31 8.69
N GLY A 52 15.70 9.51 9.28
CA GLY A 52 16.53 10.67 8.94
C GLY A 52 16.22 11.31 7.58
N SER A 53 15.21 10.82 6.85
CA SER A 53 14.82 11.37 5.54
C SER A 53 13.35 11.09 5.21
N PRO A 54 12.70 11.86 4.32
CA PRO A 54 11.35 11.55 3.88
C PRO A 54 11.27 10.21 3.13
N LEU A 55 10.21 9.44 3.37
CA LEU A 55 9.94 8.21 2.62
C LEU A 55 9.32 8.55 1.26
N VAL A 56 10.13 8.48 0.20
CA VAL A 56 9.74 8.90 -1.16
C VAL A 56 8.72 7.98 -1.86
N CYS A 57 8.69 6.70 -1.48
CA CYS A 57 7.79 5.68 -2.04
C CYS A 57 6.69 5.28 -1.05
N ALA A 58 6.31 6.19 -0.14
CA ALA A 58 5.26 5.96 0.84
C ALA A 58 4.18 7.06 0.79
N ASP A 59 2.92 6.63 0.81
CA ASP A 59 1.77 7.52 0.93
C ASP A 59 1.15 7.34 2.32
N PHE A 60 0.99 8.43 3.05
CA PHE A 60 0.24 8.49 4.31
C PHE A 60 -1.11 9.12 4.01
N ILE A 61 -2.19 8.38 4.25
CA ILE A 61 -3.55 8.81 3.95
C ILE A 61 -4.42 8.76 5.21
N GLY A 62 -5.44 9.63 5.26
CA GLY A 62 -6.46 9.56 6.29
C GLY A 62 -7.23 8.25 6.17
N ALA A 63 -7.47 7.58 7.30
CA ALA A 63 -8.46 6.50 7.33
C ALA A 63 -9.85 7.13 7.14
N ASP A 64 -10.41 7.06 5.92
CA ASP A 64 -11.76 7.55 5.65
C ASP A 64 -12.78 6.78 6.51
N ALA A 65 -13.61 7.52 7.24
CA ALA A 65 -14.53 7.02 8.28
C ALA A 65 -15.73 6.21 7.76
N ASP A 66 -15.83 5.95 6.45
CA ASP A 66 -17.03 5.39 5.79
C ASP A 66 -16.98 3.86 5.57
N GLY A 67 -16.04 3.14 6.21
CA GLY A 67 -15.98 1.68 6.22
C GLY A 67 -16.14 1.11 7.64
N PRO A 68 -16.93 0.04 7.85
CA PRO A 68 -17.12 -0.53 9.17
C PRO A 68 -15.84 -1.24 9.62
N LEU A 69 -15.47 -0.96 10.87
CA LEU A 69 -14.32 -1.43 11.64
C LEU A 69 -13.12 -0.48 11.57
N VAL A 70 -12.76 0.00 12.76
CA VAL A 70 -11.44 0.53 13.14
C VAL A 70 -10.41 -0.42 12.55
N CYS A 71 -9.92 -0.11 11.35
CA CYS A 71 -8.91 -0.93 10.70
C CYS A 71 -7.62 -0.66 11.46
N VAL A 72 -7.05 -1.69 12.08
CA VAL A 72 -5.75 -1.57 12.74
C VAL A 72 -4.77 -1.00 11.72
N PRO A 73 -4.14 0.16 11.98
CA PRO A 73 -3.26 0.78 11.01
C PRO A 73 -2.19 -0.21 10.55
N GLN A 74 -2.11 -0.43 9.24
CA GLN A 74 -1.20 -1.39 8.64
C GLN A 74 -0.63 -0.84 7.35
N TRP A 75 0.61 -1.23 7.06
CA TRP A 75 1.25 -0.93 5.79
C TRP A 75 0.71 -1.85 4.70
N GLU A 76 0.09 -1.26 3.69
CA GLU A 76 -0.38 -1.97 2.50
C GLU A 76 0.58 -1.75 1.33
N LEU A 77 0.93 -2.83 0.64
CA LEU A 77 1.67 -2.73 -0.62
C LEU A 77 0.72 -2.26 -1.74
N SER A 78 1.13 -1.23 -2.46
CA SER A 78 0.49 -0.78 -3.69
C SER A 78 1.31 -1.22 -4.91
N VAL A 79 0.66 -1.92 -5.82
CA VAL A 79 1.22 -2.41 -7.09
C VAL A 79 0.65 -1.58 -8.23
N GLY A 80 1.53 -1.03 -9.07
CA GLY A 80 1.15 -0.25 -10.24
C GLY A 80 0.89 -1.15 -11.45
N VAL A 81 -0.20 -0.93 -12.19
CA VAL A 81 -0.54 -1.68 -13.41
C VAL A 81 -0.98 -0.75 -14.54
N ASP A 82 -0.85 -1.21 -15.78
CA ASP A 82 -1.34 -0.46 -16.95
C ASP A 82 -2.87 -0.59 -17.13
N ASP A 83 -3.41 -1.77 -16.85
CA ASP A 83 -4.83 -2.13 -17.02
C ASP A 83 -5.43 -2.64 -15.71
N LEU A 84 -6.07 -1.73 -14.98
CA LEU A 84 -6.72 -2.03 -13.71
C LEU A 84 -7.96 -2.92 -13.88
N ASP A 85 -8.73 -2.71 -14.94
CA ASP A 85 -9.96 -3.48 -15.18
C ASP A 85 -9.65 -4.91 -15.60
N GLY A 86 -8.63 -5.12 -16.43
CA GLY A 86 -8.12 -6.45 -16.77
C GLY A 86 -7.63 -7.23 -15.56
N VAL A 87 -6.96 -6.57 -14.60
CA VAL A 87 -6.58 -7.22 -13.33
C VAL A 87 -7.81 -7.62 -12.52
N VAL A 88 -8.83 -6.77 -12.44
CA VAL A 88 -10.08 -7.09 -11.72
C VAL A 88 -10.80 -8.26 -12.38
N ALA A 89 -10.93 -8.28 -13.71
CA ALA A 89 -11.54 -9.38 -14.44
C ALA A 89 -10.80 -10.69 -14.13
N ARG A 90 -9.48 -10.70 -14.29
CA ARG A 90 -8.65 -11.89 -13.99
C ARG A 90 -8.76 -12.35 -12.54
N ALA A 91 -8.81 -11.41 -11.59
CA ALA A 91 -8.96 -11.72 -10.17
C ALA A 91 -10.34 -12.33 -9.85
N ARG A 92 -11.39 -11.94 -10.56
CA ARG A 92 -12.73 -12.54 -10.42
C ARG A 92 -12.82 -13.91 -11.10
N ASP A 93 -12.17 -14.07 -12.24
CA ASP A 93 -12.24 -15.31 -13.03
C ASP A 93 -11.42 -16.45 -12.41
N HIS A 94 -10.27 -16.11 -11.80
CA HIS A 94 -9.32 -17.11 -11.30
C HIS A 94 -9.06 -17.02 -9.79
N GLY A 95 -9.39 -15.90 -9.17
CA GLY A 95 -9.17 -15.71 -7.74
C GLY A 95 -10.29 -16.31 -6.91
N ARG A 96 -9.92 -16.90 -5.77
CA ARG A 96 -10.86 -17.25 -4.68
C ARG A 96 -11.00 -16.11 -3.66
N GLY A 97 -10.40 -14.97 -3.97
CA GLY A 97 -10.23 -13.82 -3.11
C GLY A 97 -11.33 -12.77 -3.27
N LEU A 98 -11.33 -11.77 -2.39
CA LEU A 98 -12.22 -10.62 -2.48
C LEU A 98 -11.60 -9.52 -3.34
N VAL A 99 -12.43 -8.88 -4.17
CA VAL A 99 -12.05 -7.70 -4.95
C VAL A 99 -12.92 -6.53 -4.50
N THR A 100 -12.32 -5.56 -3.84
CA THR A 100 -12.99 -4.33 -3.40
C THR A 100 -12.51 -3.16 -4.24
N ARG A 101 -13.43 -2.37 -4.79
CA ARG A 101 -13.12 -1.11 -5.47
C ARG A 101 -13.44 0.04 -4.54
N SER A 102 -12.52 1.00 -4.45
CA SER A 102 -12.70 2.24 -3.70
C SER A 102 -12.05 3.40 -4.47
N ALA A 103 -12.21 4.61 -3.93
CA ALA A 103 -11.41 5.76 -4.33
C ALA A 103 -10.64 6.26 -3.11
N GLU A 104 -9.32 6.41 -3.24
CA GLU A 104 -8.48 7.01 -2.21
C GLU A 104 -7.93 8.30 -2.80
N THR A 105 -8.08 9.44 -2.11
CA THR A 105 -7.65 10.76 -2.61
C THR A 105 -8.22 11.11 -4.00
N GLY A 106 -9.43 10.63 -4.31
CA GLY A 106 -10.09 10.83 -5.61
C GLY A 106 -9.56 9.94 -6.74
N ARG A 107 -8.65 9.00 -6.46
CA ARG A 107 -8.08 8.09 -7.45
C ARG A 107 -8.63 6.67 -7.28
N PRO A 108 -8.97 5.96 -8.36
CA PRO A 108 -9.43 4.58 -8.26
C PRO A 108 -8.37 3.66 -7.64
N VAL A 109 -8.76 2.91 -6.63
CA VAL A 109 -7.95 1.88 -5.99
C VAL A 109 -8.74 0.57 -5.98
N VAL A 110 -8.04 -0.53 -6.25
CA VAL A 110 -8.59 -1.88 -6.08
C VAL A 110 -7.81 -2.56 -4.98
N ARG A 111 -8.50 -3.07 -3.95
CA ARG A 111 -7.91 -4.01 -3.00
C ARG A 111 -8.22 -5.43 -3.42
N LEU A 112 -7.16 -6.24 -3.52
CA LEU A 112 -7.25 -7.68 -3.73
C LEU A 112 -6.87 -8.37 -2.44
N SER A 113 -7.74 -9.25 -1.95
CA SER A 113 -7.46 -10.08 -0.78
C SER A 113 -7.39 -11.55 -1.18
N SER A 114 -6.33 -12.24 -0.78
CA SER A 114 -6.18 -13.69 -0.98
C SER A 114 -6.91 -14.50 0.11
N SER A 115 -7.10 -15.79 -0.13
CA SER A 115 -7.63 -16.73 0.88
C SER A 115 -6.70 -16.92 2.07
N GLU A 116 -5.43 -16.55 1.95
CA GLU A 116 -4.41 -16.61 3.02
C GLU A 116 -4.42 -15.34 3.90
N GLY A 117 -5.32 -14.39 3.62
CA GLY A 117 -5.44 -13.14 4.37
C GLY A 117 -4.50 -12.03 3.91
N LEU A 118 -3.69 -12.25 2.87
CA LEU A 118 -2.87 -11.18 2.28
C LEU A 118 -3.75 -10.21 1.49
N THR A 119 -3.54 -8.91 1.71
CA THR A 119 -4.22 -7.85 0.96
C THR A 119 -3.20 -6.95 0.28
N VAL A 120 -3.45 -6.61 -0.99
CA VAL A 120 -2.64 -5.68 -1.77
C VAL A 120 -3.52 -4.64 -2.44
N GLN A 121 -3.03 -3.41 -2.52
CA GLN A 121 -3.63 -2.38 -3.36
C GLN A 121 -3.11 -2.48 -4.78
N VAL A 122 -3.99 -2.28 -5.74
CA VAL A 122 -3.66 -2.19 -7.16
C VAL A 122 -4.13 -0.85 -7.67
N ARG A 123 -3.23 -0.13 -8.32
CA ARG A 123 -3.48 1.21 -8.86
C ARG A 123 -3.02 1.29 -10.30
N ARG A 124 -3.67 2.14 -11.08
CA ARG A 124 -3.16 2.47 -12.41
C ARG A 124 -1.89 3.29 -12.31
N LEU A 125 -0.87 2.95 -13.09
CA LEU A 125 0.33 3.79 -13.21
C LEU A 125 -0.01 5.10 -13.94
N GLU A 126 0.49 6.21 -13.41
CA GLU A 126 0.47 7.50 -14.10
C GLU A 126 1.68 7.53 -15.03
N ARG A 127 1.44 7.75 -16.32
CA ARG A 127 2.48 7.93 -17.33
C ARG A 127 2.77 9.40 -17.55
#